data_AF-A0A1F8ATY7-F1
#
_entry.id   AF-A0A1F8ATY7-F1
#
_cell.length_a   1.000
_cell.length_b   1.000
_cell.length_c   1.000
_cell.angle_alpha   90.00
_cell.angle_beta   90.00
_cell.angle_gamma   90.00
#
_symmetry.space_group_name_H-M   'P 1'
#
loop_
_entity.id
_entity.type
_entity.pdbx_description
1 polymer ?
#
loop_
_entity_poly.entity_id
_entity_poly.type
_entity_poly.pdbx_seq_one_letter_code
_entity_poly.pdbx_strand_id
1 'polypeptide(L)'
;MRFVRHVNKTSLLITLLLTLFGLVMILIFVQNTKNKLEVKEFQASEIIQLPEVIFSPQPALLPTPEPTFAPTTFPSLLPTFAPPPTTSGDYVYAFVTFYGWPDNGPPPGNGIAYPKGFGNPTLHDVAGGIGTYGDPVSFASDNNLYPVGSLIYLPHIRKYAIMEDLCIGCVENWENDGRVHVDIWMESDSATNESKLFDCMGYYTHKSIEIENNPPSGRPVDTRLLFNPLTGECLNDV
;
A
#
# COMPACT_ATOMS: atom_id res chain seq x y z
N MET A 1 -52.94 -0.55 48.20
CA MET A 1 -53.25 -0.59 46.75
C MET A 1 -52.15 -1.37 46.04
N ARG A 2 -52.45 -2.55 45.45
CA ARG A 2 -51.53 -3.28 44.57
C ARG A 2 -51.95 -3.01 43.13
N PHE A 3 -51.13 -2.28 42.37
CA PHE A 3 -51.32 -2.12 40.93
C PHE A 3 -50.86 -3.41 40.23
N VAL A 4 -51.81 -4.20 39.74
CA VAL A 4 -51.50 -5.31 38.82
C VAL A 4 -51.35 -4.70 37.42
N ARG A 5 -50.11 -4.59 36.92
CA ARG A 5 -49.86 -4.16 35.53
C ARG A 5 -50.44 -5.21 34.59
N HIS A 6 -51.46 -4.83 33.83
CA HIS A 6 -52.04 -5.66 32.79
C HIS A 6 -51.05 -5.69 31.60
N VAL A 7 -50.27 -6.76 31.49
CA VAL A 7 -49.35 -6.93 30.36
C VAL A 7 -50.19 -7.31 29.14
N ASN A 8 -50.19 -6.43 28.13
CA ASN A 8 -50.89 -6.68 26.88
C ASN A 8 -50.26 -7.89 26.17
N LYS A 9 -51.06 -8.94 25.96
CA LYS A 9 -50.62 -10.18 25.30
C LYS A 9 -49.99 -9.91 23.92
N THR A 10 -50.47 -8.88 23.22
CA THR A 10 -49.93 -8.46 21.92
C THR A 10 -48.50 -7.90 22.03
N SER A 11 -48.21 -7.14 23.10
CA SER A 11 -46.86 -6.59 23.35
C SER A 11 -45.87 -7.69 23.74
N LEU A 12 -46.33 -8.69 24.52
CA LEU A 12 -45.52 -9.85 24.86
C LEU A 12 -45.18 -10.70 23.62
N LEU A 13 -46.15 -10.88 22.71
CA LEU A 13 -45.96 -11.63 21.48
C LEU A 13 -44.98 -10.94 20.52
N ILE A 14 -45.08 -9.61 20.37
CA ILE A 14 -44.16 -8.82 19.53
C ILE A 14 -42.74 -8.89 20.09
N THR A 15 -42.57 -8.77 21.42
CA THR A 15 -41.25 -8.87 22.06
C THR A 15 -40.63 -10.25 21.87
N LEU A 16 -41.45 -11.31 21.95
CA LEU A 16 -41.00 -12.68 21.69
C LEU A 16 -40.60 -12.90 20.22
N LEU A 17 -41.33 -12.33 19.28
CA LEU A 17 -41.01 -12.41 17.85
C LEU A 17 -39.72 -11.66 17.51
N LEU A 18 -39.52 -10.46 18.06
CA LEU A 18 -38.30 -9.68 17.84
C LEU A 18 -37.05 -10.35 18.44
N THR A 19 -37.19 -10.94 19.63
CA THR A 19 -36.10 -11.70 20.26
C THR A 19 -35.76 -12.97 19.48
N LEU A 20 -36.76 -13.70 18.99
CA LEU A 20 -36.55 -14.86 18.13
C LEU A 20 -35.88 -14.48 16.81
N PHE A 21 -36.31 -13.38 16.18
CA PHE A 21 -35.70 -12.87 14.95
C PHE A 21 -34.23 -12.47 15.17
N GLY A 22 -33.92 -11.78 16.28
CA GLY A 22 -32.55 -11.45 16.64
C GLY A 22 -31.66 -12.68 16.82
N LEU A 23 -32.16 -13.73 17.49
CA LEU A 23 -31.44 -14.99 17.66
C LEU A 23 -31.17 -15.70 16.33
N VAL A 24 -32.14 -15.70 15.41
CA VAL A 24 -31.97 -16.26 14.06
C VAL A 24 -30.91 -15.50 13.26
N MET A 25 -30.88 -14.16 13.33
CA MET A 25 -29.86 -13.34 12.65
C MET A 25 -28.46 -13.59 13.21
N ILE A 26 -28.33 -13.75 14.53
CA ILE A 26 -27.05 -14.11 15.17
C ILE A 26 -26.60 -15.49 14.70
N LEU A 27 -27.50 -16.47 14.63
CA LEU A 27 -27.17 -17.82 14.13
C LEU A 27 -26.72 -17.79 12.67
N ILE A 28 -27.39 -17.02 11.80
CA ILE A 28 -27.00 -16.84 10.40
C ILE A 28 -25.60 -16.20 10.31
N PHE A 29 -25.33 -15.17 11.11
CA PHE A 29 -24.02 -14.51 11.14
C PHE A 29 -22.91 -15.46 11.63
N VAL A 30 -23.17 -16.24 12.68
CA VAL A 30 -22.25 -17.27 13.18
C VAL A 30 -22.03 -18.37 12.13
N GLN A 31 -23.06 -18.78 11.41
CA GLN A 31 -22.92 -19.77 10.35
C GLN A 31 -22.12 -19.23 9.16
N ASN A 32 -22.36 -18.00 8.74
CA ASN A 32 -21.60 -17.35 7.66
C ASN A 32 -20.11 -17.16 8.03
N THR A 33 -19.83 -16.78 9.28
CA THR A 33 -18.44 -16.66 9.77
C THR A 33 -17.73 -18.01 9.83
N LYS A 34 -18.41 -19.07 10.30
CA LYS A 34 -17.87 -20.44 10.26
C LYS A 34 -17.60 -20.93 8.83
N ASN A 35 -18.54 -20.74 7.91
CA ASN A 35 -18.34 -21.09 6.50
C ASN A 35 -17.12 -20.33 5.91
N LYS A 36 -16.92 -19.06 6.27
CA LYS A 36 -15.78 -18.26 5.81
C LYS A 36 -14.44 -18.74 6.39
N LEU A 37 -14.44 -19.35 7.58
CA LEU A 37 -13.27 -19.99 8.18
C LEU A 37 -12.96 -21.35 7.54
N GLU A 38 -13.99 -22.16 7.24
CA GLU A 38 -13.82 -23.46 6.59
C GLU A 38 -13.30 -23.33 5.15
N VAL A 39 -13.73 -22.29 4.41
CA VAL A 39 -13.15 -21.95 3.10
C VAL A 39 -11.67 -21.53 3.22
N LYS A 40 -11.27 -20.85 4.32
CA LYS A 40 -9.86 -20.51 4.57
C LYS A 40 -9.01 -21.75 4.85
N GLU A 41 -9.56 -22.76 5.53
CA GLU A 41 -8.83 -23.99 5.86
C GLU A 41 -8.70 -24.94 4.65
N PHE A 42 -9.69 -24.96 3.75
CA PHE A 42 -9.64 -25.77 2.52
C PHE A 42 -8.70 -25.22 1.43
N GLN A 43 -8.35 -23.92 1.46
CA GLN A 43 -7.42 -23.31 0.49
C GLN A 43 -5.95 -23.38 0.92
N ALA A 44 -5.65 -23.90 2.11
CA ALA A 44 -4.28 -24.03 2.62
C ALA A 44 -3.55 -25.31 2.18
N SER A 45 -4.20 -26.24 1.47
CA SER A 45 -3.65 -27.58 1.18
C SER A 45 -3.29 -27.87 -0.29
N GLU A 46 -3.37 -26.90 -1.20
CA GLU A 46 -2.92 -27.09 -2.59
C GLU A 46 -1.51 -26.54 -2.80
N ILE A 47 -0.53 -27.22 -2.19
CA ILE A 47 0.88 -27.07 -2.55
C ILE A 47 1.03 -27.72 -3.94
N ILE A 48 1.05 -26.89 -4.97
CA ILE A 48 1.50 -27.29 -6.30
C ILE A 48 2.95 -27.76 -6.15
N GLN A 49 3.17 -29.07 -6.26
CA GLN A 49 4.50 -29.64 -6.44
C GLN A 49 5.05 -29.13 -7.78
N LEU A 50 5.84 -28.06 -7.75
CA LEU A 50 6.74 -27.74 -8.87
C LEU A 50 7.75 -28.90 -8.99
N PRO A 51 8.03 -29.39 -10.21
CA PRO A 51 9.03 -30.43 -10.39
C PRO A 51 10.40 -29.92 -9.95
N GLU A 52 11.11 -30.71 -9.15
CA GLU A 52 12.53 -30.49 -8.85
C GLU A 52 13.31 -30.29 -10.14
N VAL A 53 13.84 -29.09 -10.34
CA VAL A 53 14.81 -28.82 -11.39
C VAL A 53 16.09 -29.52 -10.97
N ILE A 54 16.30 -30.73 -11.50
CA ILE A 54 17.55 -31.47 -11.37
C ILE A 54 18.65 -30.64 -12.02
N PHE A 55 19.45 -29.96 -11.20
CA PHE A 55 20.60 -29.20 -11.65
C PHE A 55 21.67 -30.20 -12.10
N SER A 56 21.80 -30.38 -13.42
CA SER A 56 22.93 -31.08 -14.01
C SER A 56 24.21 -30.33 -13.64
N PRO A 57 25.29 -31.02 -13.19
CA PRO A 57 26.55 -30.36 -12.93
C PRO A 57 27.13 -29.86 -14.26
N GLN A 58 27.09 -28.54 -14.46
CA GLN A 58 27.79 -27.88 -15.56
C GLN A 58 29.29 -28.22 -15.48
N PRO A 59 29.91 -28.73 -16.56
CA PRO A 59 31.36 -28.93 -16.59
C PRO A 59 32.07 -27.61 -16.34
N ALA A 60 33.05 -27.59 -15.44
CA ALA A 60 33.91 -26.44 -15.22
C ALA A 60 34.63 -26.09 -16.53
N LEU A 61 34.27 -24.95 -17.13
CA LEU A 61 35.00 -24.39 -18.26
C LEU A 61 36.39 -23.96 -17.77
N LEU A 62 37.42 -24.43 -18.47
CA LEU A 62 38.81 -23.99 -18.28
C LEU A 62 38.88 -22.45 -18.37
N PRO A 63 39.73 -21.79 -17.55
CA PRO A 63 39.91 -20.35 -17.66
C PRO A 63 40.51 -19.99 -19.02
N THR A 64 39.72 -19.30 -19.84
CA THR A 64 40.18 -18.65 -21.06
C THR A 64 41.17 -17.54 -20.67
N PRO A 65 42.32 -17.40 -21.34
CA PRO A 65 43.24 -16.29 -21.05
C PRO A 65 42.55 -14.95 -21.33
N GLU A 66 42.55 -14.09 -20.33
CA GLU A 66 42.00 -12.75 -20.37
C GLU A 66 42.73 -11.91 -21.43
N PRO A 67 42.03 -11.30 -22.41
CA PRO A 67 42.67 -10.42 -23.37
C PRO A 67 43.24 -9.21 -22.65
N THR A 68 44.56 -9.05 -22.71
CA THR A 68 45.25 -7.87 -22.21
C THR A 68 44.86 -6.66 -23.05
N PHE A 69 43.90 -5.87 -22.56
CA PHE A 69 43.56 -4.59 -23.17
C PHE A 69 44.65 -3.56 -22.82
N ALA A 70 45.23 -2.97 -23.86
CA ALA A 70 46.12 -1.82 -23.71
C ALA A 70 45.38 -0.64 -23.06
N PRO A 71 46.06 0.21 -22.27
CA PRO A 71 45.44 1.36 -21.63
C PRO A 71 45.10 2.42 -22.68
N THR A 72 43.85 2.42 -23.14
CA THR A 72 43.29 3.53 -23.92
C THR A 72 42.96 4.66 -22.96
N THR A 73 43.67 5.78 -23.07
CA THR A 73 43.38 7.01 -22.35
C THR A 73 42.01 7.56 -22.79
N PHE A 74 40.96 7.20 -22.08
CA PHE A 74 39.66 7.86 -22.21
C PHE A 74 39.76 9.26 -21.61
N PRO A 75 39.38 10.33 -22.33
CA PRO A 75 39.23 11.64 -21.72
C PRO A 75 38.15 11.55 -20.65
N SER A 76 38.52 11.87 -19.42
CA SER A 76 37.63 11.95 -18.27
C SER A 76 36.65 13.11 -18.46
N LEU A 77 35.53 12.85 -19.13
CA LEU A 77 34.34 13.67 -19.03
C LEU A 77 33.75 13.41 -17.63
N LEU A 78 34.12 14.24 -16.65
CA LEU A 78 33.32 14.30 -15.42
C LEU A 78 31.88 14.61 -15.86
N PRO A 79 30.87 13.83 -15.43
CA PRO A 79 29.50 14.27 -15.58
C PRO A 79 29.37 15.58 -14.81
N THR A 80 29.22 16.69 -15.53
CA THR A 80 28.82 17.95 -14.95
C THR A 80 27.43 17.72 -14.36
N PHE A 81 27.34 17.48 -13.05
CA PHE A 81 26.08 17.52 -12.34
C PHE A 81 25.50 18.92 -12.52
N ALA A 82 24.57 19.07 -13.46
CA ALA A 82 23.79 20.29 -13.57
C ALA A 82 23.10 20.51 -12.21
N PRO A 83 23.08 21.74 -11.68
CA PRO A 83 22.33 22.02 -10.47
C PRO A 83 20.87 21.58 -10.67
N PRO A 84 20.23 20.95 -9.68
CA PRO A 84 18.86 20.50 -9.80
C PRO A 84 17.97 21.71 -10.18
N PRO A 85 16.99 21.52 -11.08
CA PRO A 85 16.10 22.60 -11.50
C PRO A 85 15.50 23.33 -10.30
N THR A 86 15.62 24.65 -10.30
CA THR A 86 15.34 25.55 -9.17
C THR A 86 13.86 25.96 -9.03
N THR A 87 12.98 25.48 -9.91
CA THR A 87 11.53 25.69 -9.73
C THR A 87 11.04 24.74 -8.64
N SER A 88 10.97 25.24 -7.41
CA SER A 88 10.28 24.55 -6.31
C SER A 88 8.82 24.30 -6.68
N GLY A 89 8.32 23.09 -6.42
CA GLY A 89 6.89 22.82 -6.39
C GLY A 89 6.22 23.54 -5.21
N ASP A 90 4.90 23.49 -5.19
CA ASP A 90 4.09 24.12 -4.14
C ASP A 90 4.02 23.20 -2.92
N TYR A 91 4.36 23.72 -1.74
CA TYR A 91 4.28 22.97 -0.50
C TYR A 91 2.92 23.12 0.18
N VAL A 92 2.40 22.01 0.70
CA VAL A 92 1.15 21.96 1.48
C VAL A 92 1.32 21.08 2.71
N TYR A 93 0.51 21.31 3.73
CA TYR A 93 0.40 20.39 4.86
C TYR A 93 -0.67 19.33 4.56
N ALA A 94 -0.29 18.06 4.69
CA ALA A 94 -1.17 16.91 4.47
C ALA A 94 -1.29 16.05 5.73
N PHE A 95 -2.45 15.43 5.89
CA PHE A 95 -2.59 14.21 6.67
C PHE A 95 -2.00 13.07 5.84
N VAL A 96 -0.94 12.43 6.35
CA VAL A 96 -0.23 11.35 5.66
C VAL A 96 -0.43 10.06 6.44
N THR A 97 -1.01 9.07 5.78
CA THR A 97 -1.12 7.69 6.26
C THR A 97 -0.36 6.74 5.32
N PHE A 98 -0.35 5.46 5.68
CA PHE A 98 0.23 4.41 4.87
C PHE A 98 -0.75 3.25 4.79
N TYR A 99 -0.75 2.56 3.65
CA TYR A 99 -1.50 1.35 3.36
C TYR A 99 -0.55 0.27 2.83
N GLY A 100 -0.94 -0.99 2.92
CA GLY A 100 -0.19 -2.11 2.41
C GLY A 100 -1.08 -3.23 1.90
N TRP A 101 -0.47 -4.37 1.57
CA TRP A 101 -1.18 -5.53 1.03
C TRP A 101 -2.39 -5.95 1.86
N PRO A 102 -2.34 -6.04 3.20
CA PRO A 102 -3.43 -6.59 4.00
C PRO A 102 -4.69 -5.71 4.03
N ASP A 103 -4.55 -4.39 3.91
CA ASP A 103 -5.63 -3.41 4.02
C ASP A 103 -5.95 -2.67 2.71
N ASN A 104 -5.21 -2.94 1.64
CA ASN A 104 -5.55 -2.50 0.30
C ASN A 104 -6.71 -3.30 -0.32
N GLY A 105 -7.93 -2.81 -0.09
CA GLY A 105 -9.18 -3.31 -0.69
C GLY A 105 -9.62 -4.73 -0.24
N PRO A 106 -10.92 -5.07 -0.37
CA PRO A 106 -11.36 -6.46 -0.34
C PRO A 106 -11.53 -7.03 -1.77
N PRO A 107 -10.81 -8.11 -2.15
CA PRO A 107 -9.83 -8.85 -1.35
C PRO A 107 -8.46 -8.13 -1.24
N PRO A 108 -7.67 -8.43 -0.18
CA PRO A 108 -6.31 -7.91 -0.02
C PRO A 108 -5.43 -8.14 -1.25
N GLY A 109 -4.53 -7.20 -1.53
CA GLY A 109 -3.65 -7.28 -2.69
C GLY A 109 -2.81 -6.03 -2.92
N ASN A 110 -2.10 -6.00 -4.04
CA ASN A 110 -1.41 -4.82 -4.55
C ASN A 110 -2.14 -4.21 -5.76
N GLY A 111 -3.42 -4.52 -5.96
CA GLY A 111 -4.20 -3.89 -7.01
C GLY A 111 -4.31 -2.38 -6.77
N ILE A 112 -4.37 -1.59 -7.84
CA ILE A 112 -4.56 -0.14 -7.78
C ILE A 112 -5.76 0.26 -8.63
N ALA A 113 -6.44 1.35 -8.27
CA ALA A 113 -7.61 1.85 -8.99
C ALA A 113 -7.28 2.31 -10.43
N TYR A 114 -6.06 2.79 -10.68
CA TYR A 114 -5.68 3.41 -11.95
C TYR A 114 -4.43 2.78 -12.59
N PRO A 115 -4.45 1.48 -12.95
CA PRO A 115 -3.29 0.81 -13.53
C PRO A 115 -3.00 1.33 -14.94
N LYS A 116 -1.72 1.43 -15.28
CA LYS A 116 -1.23 1.93 -16.56
C LYS A 116 -1.74 1.12 -17.75
N GLY A 117 -1.84 -0.20 -17.61
CA GLY A 117 -2.30 -1.14 -18.63
C GLY A 117 -3.75 -0.90 -19.08
N PHE A 118 -4.53 -0.13 -18.30
CA PHE A 118 -5.88 0.32 -18.68
C PHE A 118 -5.90 1.70 -19.34
N GLY A 119 -4.74 2.26 -19.70
CA GLY A 119 -4.62 3.55 -20.39
C GLY A 119 -4.66 4.76 -19.46
N ASN A 120 -4.51 4.57 -18.16
CA ASN A 120 -4.38 5.66 -17.19
C ASN A 120 -3.03 6.39 -17.37
N PRO A 121 -2.94 7.69 -17.03
CA PRO A 121 -1.70 8.47 -17.09
C PRO A 121 -0.76 8.15 -15.89
N THR A 122 -0.53 6.87 -15.63
CA THR A 122 0.21 6.34 -14.47
C THR A 122 1.43 5.54 -14.90
N LEU A 123 2.19 4.98 -13.95
CA LEU A 123 3.44 4.27 -14.21
C LEU A 123 3.34 2.76 -13.96
N HIS A 124 2.57 2.34 -12.97
CA HIS A 124 2.47 0.94 -12.54
C HIS A 124 1.13 0.29 -12.88
N ASP A 125 1.12 -1.05 -12.89
CA ASP A 125 -0.10 -1.87 -13.00
C ASP A 125 -0.58 -2.38 -11.63
N VAL A 126 0.27 -2.29 -10.61
CA VAL A 126 0.04 -2.67 -9.22
C VAL A 126 0.80 -1.69 -8.33
N ALA A 127 0.40 -1.58 -7.06
CA ALA A 127 1.06 -0.72 -6.09
C ALA A 127 2.54 -1.14 -5.91
N GLY A 128 3.43 -0.16 -5.83
CA GLY A 128 4.86 -0.40 -5.70
C GLY A 128 5.70 0.85 -5.87
N GLY A 129 6.91 0.67 -6.39
CA GLY A 129 7.87 1.73 -6.70
C GLY A 129 8.90 1.98 -5.59
N ILE A 130 10.11 2.42 -5.97
CA ILE A 130 11.22 2.60 -5.00
C ILE A 130 11.30 4.05 -4.45
N GLY A 131 10.51 4.97 -4.98
CA GLY A 131 10.41 6.36 -4.52
C GLY A 131 11.35 7.35 -5.22
N THR A 132 11.88 7.00 -6.39
CA THR A 132 12.60 7.96 -7.23
C THR A 132 11.64 8.76 -8.11
N TYR A 133 12.11 9.85 -8.75
CA TYR A 133 11.26 10.60 -9.68
C TYR A 133 10.76 9.74 -10.87
N GLY A 134 11.58 8.79 -11.35
CA GLY A 134 11.25 7.92 -12.48
C GLY A 134 10.55 6.62 -12.09
N ASP A 135 10.58 6.27 -10.81
CA ASP A 135 9.92 5.11 -10.20
C ASP A 135 9.39 5.52 -8.80
N PRO A 136 8.37 6.40 -8.78
CA PRO A 136 7.76 6.93 -7.55
C PRO A 136 6.92 5.86 -6.84
N VAL A 137 6.74 6.00 -5.53
CA VAL A 137 5.85 5.09 -4.78
C VAL A 137 4.39 5.33 -5.16
N SER A 138 3.58 4.29 -5.33
CA SER A 138 2.14 4.46 -5.51
C SER A 138 1.50 5.09 -4.26
N PHE A 139 0.64 6.10 -4.45
CA PHE A 139 -0.22 6.60 -3.37
C PHE A 139 -1.69 6.62 -3.78
N ALA A 140 -2.54 6.58 -2.76
CA ALA A 140 -3.98 6.74 -2.87
C ALA A 140 -4.41 8.10 -2.32
N SER A 141 -5.44 8.69 -2.94
CA SER A 141 -6.09 9.93 -2.48
C SER A 141 -7.53 9.99 -3.02
N ASP A 142 -8.22 11.10 -2.79
CA ASP A 142 -9.33 11.58 -3.62
C ASP A 142 -8.81 12.07 -4.99
N ASN A 143 -9.47 11.68 -6.08
CA ASN A 143 -9.08 12.03 -7.46
C ASN A 143 -9.51 13.44 -7.92
N ASN A 144 -10.42 14.08 -7.21
CA ASN A 144 -10.76 15.51 -7.35
C ASN A 144 -9.74 16.39 -6.63
N LEU A 145 -9.09 15.89 -5.57
CA LEU A 145 -7.98 16.56 -4.91
C LEU A 145 -6.69 16.43 -5.73
N TYR A 146 -6.30 15.20 -6.06
CA TYR A 146 -5.13 14.90 -6.90
C TYR A 146 -5.58 14.18 -8.17
N PRO A 147 -5.48 14.82 -9.35
CA PRO A 147 -5.69 14.13 -10.61
C PRO A 147 -4.85 12.85 -10.71
N VAL A 148 -5.40 11.82 -11.34
CA VAL A 148 -4.69 10.56 -11.59
C VAL A 148 -3.36 10.84 -12.31
N GLY A 149 -2.27 10.24 -11.82
CA GLY A 149 -0.91 10.48 -12.31
C GLY A 149 -0.19 11.69 -11.70
N SER A 150 -0.81 12.44 -10.78
CA SER A 150 -0.14 13.52 -10.05
C SER A 150 1.08 13.01 -9.29
N LEU A 151 2.17 13.79 -9.33
CA LEU A 151 3.38 13.54 -8.57
C LEU A 151 3.44 14.44 -7.33
N ILE A 152 3.83 13.83 -6.21
CA ILE A 152 4.19 14.53 -4.97
C ILE A 152 5.59 14.10 -4.53
N TYR A 153 6.22 14.90 -3.68
CA TYR A 153 7.43 14.52 -2.96
C TYR A 153 7.18 14.65 -1.46
N LEU A 154 7.64 13.66 -0.69
CA LEU A 154 7.50 13.59 0.75
C LEU A 154 8.90 13.80 1.40
N PRO A 155 9.25 15.04 1.81
CA PRO A 155 10.58 15.34 2.32
C PRO A 155 10.98 14.50 3.55
N HIS A 156 10.01 14.16 4.40
CA HIS A 156 10.22 13.44 5.65
C HIS A 156 10.61 11.95 5.46
N ILE A 157 10.28 11.36 4.31
CA ILE A 157 10.72 10.01 3.92
C ILE A 157 11.64 10.02 2.69
N ARG A 158 11.94 11.20 2.14
CA ARG A 158 12.75 11.40 0.91
C ARG A 158 12.31 10.50 -0.24
N LYS A 159 11.01 10.48 -0.54
CA LYS A 159 10.44 9.70 -1.64
C LYS A 159 9.52 10.55 -2.49
N TYR A 160 9.55 10.31 -3.80
CA TYR A 160 8.48 10.71 -4.70
C TYR A 160 7.35 9.71 -4.63
N ALA A 161 6.12 10.17 -4.82
CA ALA A 161 4.94 9.32 -4.93
C ALA A 161 4.03 9.78 -6.09
N ILE A 162 3.32 8.83 -6.70
CA ILE A 162 2.40 9.05 -7.83
C ILE A 162 0.98 8.60 -7.50
N MET A 163 -0.01 9.39 -7.93
CA MET A 163 -1.42 9.13 -7.68
C MET A 163 -1.92 8.00 -8.59
N GLU A 164 -2.03 6.80 -8.04
CA GLU A 164 -2.34 5.58 -8.79
C GLU A 164 -3.51 4.79 -8.22
N ASP A 165 -3.93 5.11 -7.00
CA ASP A 165 -4.98 4.38 -6.30
C ASP A 165 -6.02 5.30 -5.64
N LEU A 166 -7.10 4.74 -5.12
CA LEU A 166 -8.21 5.46 -4.49
C LEU A 166 -8.40 5.00 -3.04
N CYS A 167 -8.47 5.94 -2.10
CA CYS A 167 -8.79 5.65 -0.70
C CYS A 167 -10.11 6.32 -0.29
N ILE A 168 -11.04 5.51 0.26
CA ILE A 168 -12.36 5.97 0.71
C ILE A 168 -12.21 7.04 1.80
N GLY A 169 -11.32 6.83 2.78
CA GLY A 169 -11.09 7.80 3.86
C GLY A 169 -10.47 9.11 3.36
N CYS A 170 -9.83 9.14 2.19
CA CYS A 170 -9.31 10.35 1.58
C CYS A 170 -10.43 11.14 0.91
N VAL A 171 -11.33 10.46 0.20
CA VAL A 171 -12.54 11.06 -0.37
C VAL A 171 -13.39 11.67 0.73
N GLU A 172 -13.68 10.91 1.78
CA GLU A 172 -14.48 11.41 2.91
C GLU A 172 -13.84 12.61 3.60
N ASN A 173 -12.52 12.61 3.82
CA ASN A 173 -11.82 13.76 4.40
C ASN A 173 -11.90 14.98 3.48
N TRP A 174 -11.70 14.80 2.18
CA TRP A 174 -11.77 15.90 1.22
C TRP A 174 -13.18 16.49 1.12
N GLU A 175 -14.20 15.66 0.98
CA GLU A 175 -15.61 16.09 0.86
C GLU A 175 -16.13 16.77 2.13
N ASN A 176 -15.73 16.28 3.31
CA ASN A 176 -16.27 16.78 4.58
C ASN A 176 -15.61 18.09 5.06
N ASP A 177 -14.28 18.22 4.94
CA ASP A 177 -13.57 19.38 5.49
C ASP A 177 -12.41 19.90 4.64
N GLY A 178 -12.26 19.42 3.40
CA GLY A 178 -11.21 19.88 2.49
C GLY A 178 -9.80 19.49 2.97
N ARG A 179 -9.67 18.46 3.81
CA ARG A 179 -8.38 18.01 4.31
C ARG A 179 -7.62 17.28 3.21
N VAL A 180 -6.39 17.75 2.95
CA VAL A 180 -5.43 17.05 2.11
C VAL A 180 -5.03 15.76 2.82
N HIS A 181 -5.45 14.62 2.28
CA HIS A 181 -5.15 13.29 2.81
C HIS A 181 -4.52 12.45 1.71
N VAL A 182 -3.33 11.93 1.96
CA VAL A 182 -2.64 10.99 1.07
C VAL A 182 -2.28 9.73 1.84
N ASP A 183 -2.46 8.58 1.20
CA ASP A 183 -2.18 7.27 1.77
C ASP A 183 -1.10 6.59 0.93
N ILE A 184 0.08 6.35 1.52
CA ILE A 184 1.28 5.95 0.78
C ILE A 184 1.50 4.44 0.85
N TRP A 185 1.79 3.79 -0.28
CA TRP A 185 2.04 2.35 -0.30
C TRP A 185 3.29 2.01 0.51
N MET A 186 3.15 1.05 1.41
CA MET A 186 4.25 0.45 2.15
C MET A 186 4.48 -0.98 1.64
N GLU A 187 5.67 -1.21 1.08
CA GLU A 187 6.02 -2.44 0.38
C GLU A 187 5.67 -3.70 1.19
N SER A 188 4.77 -4.52 0.66
CA SER A 188 4.21 -5.68 1.34
C SER A 188 3.54 -6.65 0.37
N ASP A 189 3.35 -7.89 0.80
CA ASP A 189 2.80 -9.00 0.04
C ASP A 189 1.95 -9.94 0.92
N SER A 190 1.48 -11.05 0.35
CA SER A 190 0.68 -12.05 1.06
C SER A 190 1.43 -12.82 2.14
N ALA A 191 2.77 -12.79 2.14
CA ALA A 191 3.61 -13.43 3.15
C ALA A 191 4.00 -12.48 4.29
N THR A 192 3.68 -11.19 4.15
CA THR A 192 4.06 -10.14 5.07
C THR A 192 3.45 -10.33 6.46
N ASN A 193 4.25 -10.06 7.50
CA ASN A 193 3.75 -10.01 8.87
C ASN A 193 2.89 -8.77 9.09
N GLU A 194 1.56 -8.95 9.05
CA GLU A 194 0.57 -7.85 9.15
C GLU A 194 0.78 -6.97 10.38
N SER A 195 1.03 -7.56 11.56
CA SER A 195 1.19 -6.79 12.79
C SER A 195 2.38 -5.84 12.72
N LYS A 196 3.53 -6.32 12.23
CA LYS A 196 4.73 -5.48 12.10
C LYS A 196 4.57 -4.41 11.03
N LEU A 197 3.86 -4.73 9.95
CA LEU A 197 3.54 -3.77 8.89
C LEU A 197 2.69 -2.63 9.46
N PHE A 198 1.61 -2.95 10.18
CA PHE A 198 0.74 -1.93 10.81
C PHE A 198 1.48 -1.08 11.85
N ASP A 199 2.39 -1.68 12.63
CA ASP A 199 3.24 -0.90 13.55
C ASP A 199 4.12 0.11 12.78
N CYS A 200 4.67 -0.29 11.64
CA CYS A 200 5.49 0.58 10.78
C CYS A 200 4.66 1.69 10.10
N MET A 201 3.49 1.35 9.56
CA MET A 201 2.54 2.33 9.01
C MET A 201 2.12 3.36 10.06
N GLY A 202 1.86 2.89 11.29
CA GLY A 202 1.53 3.75 12.42
C GLY A 202 2.69 4.68 12.81
N TYR A 203 3.93 4.20 12.76
CA TYR A 203 5.13 4.99 13.04
C TYR A 203 5.30 6.17 12.08
N TYR A 204 5.07 5.96 10.78
CA TYR A 204 5.21 7.00 9.75
C TYR A 204 3.96 7.87 9.56
N THR A 205 2.82 7.52 10.16
CA THR A 205 1.59 8.31 10.05
C THR A 205 1.72 9.68 10.71
N HIS A 206 1.40 10.75 9.98
CA HIS A 206 1.48 12.13 10.46
C HIS A 206 0.17 12.88 10.25
N LYS A 207 -0.41 13.43 11.33
CA LYS A 207 -1.66 14.21 11.28
C LYS A 207 -1.59 15.48 10.44
N SER A 208 -0.40 16.05 10.33
CA SER A 208 -0.10 17.23 9.52
C SER A 208 1.40 17.30 9.31
N ILE A 209 1.84 17.13 8.07
CA ILE A 209 3.24 17.25 7.67
C ILE A 209 3.35 17.84 6.27
N GLU A 210 4.44 18.54 6.00
CA GLU A 210 4.68 19.16 4.71
C GLU A 210 4.96 18.10 3.63
N ILE A 211 4.29 18.26 2.48
CA ILE A 211 4.58 17.56 1.22
C ILE A 211 4.68 18.59 0.09
N GLU A 212 5.37 18.23 -0.98
CA GLU A 212 5.54 19.08 -2.16
C GLU A 212 4.69 18.54 -3.32
N ASN A 213 3.83 19.40 -3.87
CA ASN A 213 3.05 19.13 -5.07
C ASN A 213 3.82 19.49 -6.33
N ASN A 214 3.69 18.67 -7.38
CA ASN A 214 4.38 18.84 -8.66
C ASN A 214 5.89 19.11 -8.48
N PRO A 215 6.60 18.27 -7.70
CA PRO A 215 8.00 18.50 -7.40
C PRO A 215 8.85 18.42 -8.67
N PRO A 216 9.93 19.20 -8.79
CA PRO A 216 10.91 18.99 -9.85
C PRO A 216 11.65 17.66 -9.64
N SER A 217 12.27 17.15 -10.70
CA SER A 217 13.26 16.09 -10.55
C SER A 217 14.51 16.61 -9.81
N GLY A 218 15.17 15.74 -9.04
CA GLY A 218 16.43 16.08 -8.35
C GLY A 218 16.30 16.36 -6.86
N ARG A 219 15.15 16.05 -6.22
CA ARG A 219 15.07 15.99 -4.76
C ARG A 219 15.93 14.84 -4.22
N PRO A 220 16.46 14.94 -3.00
CA PRO A 220 17.13 13.81 -2.34
C PRO A 220 16.21 12.60 -2.28
N VAL A 221 16.72 11.40 -2.58
CA VAL A 221 15.93 10.17 -2.53
C VAL A 221 16.59 9.17 -1.60
N ASP A 222 15.78 8.53 -0.75
CA ASP A 222 16.15 7.30 -0.06
C ASP A 222 15.36 6.13 -0.66
N THR A 223 16.05 5.21 -1.32
CA THR A 223 15.44 4.04 -1.97
C THR A 223 15.31 2.83 -1.05
N ARG A 224 15.76 2.93 0.21
CA ARG A 224 15.52 1.87 1.19
C ARG A 224 14.02 1.67 1.39
N LEU A 225 13.62 0.43 1.63
CA LEU A 225 12.23 0.12 1.96
C LEU A 225 11.89 0.71 3.33
N LEU A 226 10.74 1.38 3.45
CA LEU A 226 10.24 1.81 4.76
C LEU A 226 9.92 0.60 5.65
N PHE A 227 9.49 -0.49 5.02
CA PHE A 227 9.25 -1.77 5.68
C PHE A 227 9.81 -2.90 4.80
N ASN A 228 10.57 -3.80 5.40
CA ASN A 228 11.09 -4.97 4.71
C ASN A 228 10.10 -6.14 4.91
N PRO A 229 9.36 -6.59 3.87
CA PRO A 229 8.38 -7.65 4.02
C PRO A 229 8.97 -9.01 4.38
N LEU A 230 10.26 -9.23 4.07
CA LEU A 230 10.95 -10.49 4.37
C LEU A 230 11.35 -10.59 5.85
N THR A 231 11.80 -9.50 6.46
CA THR A 231 12.29 -9.48 7.86
C THR A 231 11.26 -8.90 8.85
N GLY A 232 10.30 -8.14 8.34
CA GLY A 232 9.39 -7.30 9.11
C GLY A 232 10.08 -6.13 9.80
N GLU A 233 11.25 -5.71 9.32
CA GLU A 233 11.96 -4.56 9.88
C GLU A 233 11.38 -3.26 9.31
N CYS A 234 11.03 -2.34 10.19
CA CYS A 234 10.68 -0.98 9.85
C CYS A 234 11.93 -0.12 9.84
N LEU A 235 12.14 0.66 8.78
CA LEU A 235 13.18 1.66 8.73
C LEU A 235 12.91 2.69 9.83
N ASN A 236 13.92 2.98 10.64
CA ASN A 236 13.78 3.90 11.78
C ASN A 236 14.63 5.17 11.63
N ASP A 237 15.35 5.31 10.51
CA ASP A 237 16.17 6.47 10.19
C ASP A 237 16.05 6.84 8.70
N VAL A 238 15.62 8.08 8.42
CA VAL A 238 15.61 8.64 7.06
C VAL A 238 16.41 9.94 7.02
#